data_AF-A0A929IJ98-F1
#
_entry.id   AF-A0A929IJ98-F1
#
_cell.length_a   1.000
_cell.length_b   1.000
_cell.length_c   1.000
_cell.angle_alpha   90.00
_cell.angle_beta   90.00
_cell.angle_gamma   90.00
#
_symmetry.space_group_name_H-M   'P 1'
#
loop_
_entity.id
_entity.type
_entity.pdbx_description
1 polymer ?
#
loop_
_entity_poly.entity_id
_entity_poly.type
_entity_poly.pdbx_seq_one_letter_code
_entity_poly.pdbx_strand_id
1 'polypeptide(L)'
;DMDFGSIVSTSPSGTVTLYPTGQNPLYSGVLSTGGIVAPASFEIHGEKFQPFLIVLPSAPIVIPGPTGDMIIDNFVSDPPAGANGTFNAQGKAFVTVGATMRMTDQLSAGPYNSTFDLIVSY
;
A
#
# COMPACT_ATOMS: atom_id res chain seq x y z
N ASP A 1 1.95 -4.98 -7.50
CA ASP A 1 2.36 -3.59 -7.32
C ASP A 1 1.28 -2.85 -6.54
N MET A 2 1.62 -1.77 -5.85
CA MET A 2 0.66 -0.86 -5.22
C MET A 2 0.63 0.45 -5.99
N ASP A 3 -0.53 0.79 -6.56
CA ASP A 3 -0.71 1.96 -7.42
C ASP A 3 -1.66 2.97 -6.79
N PHE A 4 -1.21 4.20 -6.59
CA PHE A 4 -2.05 5.33 -6.14
C PHE A 4 -2.70 6.11 -7.29
N GLY A 5 -2.42 5.70 -8.54
CA GLY A 5 -2.92 6.34 -9.75
C GLY A 5 -2.34 7.73 -10.01
N SER A 6 -3.04 8.49 -10.86
CA SER A 6 -2.69 9.87 -11.18
C SER A 6 -3.52 10.82 -10.32
N ILE A 7 -2.84 11.76 -9.67
CA ILE A 7 -3.46 12.71 -8.77
C ILE A 7 -2.94 14.12 -9.01
N VAL A 8 -3.74 15.11 -8.62
CA VAL A 8 -3.35 16.51 -8.57
C VAL A 8 -3.59 17.06 -7.17
N SER A 9 -2.62 17.78 -6.62
CA SER A 9 -2.73 18.45 -5.33
C SER A 9 -3.70 19.62 -5.41
N THR A 10 -4.65 19.70 -4.46
CA THR A 10 -5.53 20.86 -4.28
C THR A 10 -5.22 21.64 -3.00
N SER A 11 -4.39 21.09 -2.13
CA SER A 11 -3.79 21.73 -0.95
C SER A 11 -2.27 21.46 -0.91
N PRO A 12 -1.50 22.11 -0.03
CA PRO A 12 -0.11 21.76 0.24
C PRO A 12 0.05 20.40 0.96
N SER A 13 -1.00 19.93 1.65
CA SER A 13 -0.99 18.66 2.37
C SER A 13 -2.19 17.81 1.98
N GLY A 14 -1.93 16.82 1.14
CA GLY A 14 -2.92 15.91 0.58
C GLY A 14 -2.61 14.45 0.94
N THR A 15 -3.64 13.61 0.96
CA THR A 15 -3.53 12.18 1.24
C THR A 15 -4.39 11.34 0.31
N VAL A 16 -3.91 10.11 0.05
CA VAL A 16 -4.65 9.04 -0.60
C VAL A 16 -4.50 7.78 0.24
N THR A 17 -5.60 7.21 0.70
CA THR A 17 -5.59 5.93 1.43
C THR A 17 -6.11 4.83 0.53
N LEU A 18 -5.32 3.77 0.37
CA LEU A 18 -5.69 2.53 -0.29
C LEU A 18 -6.00 1.47 0.76
N TYR A 19 -7.14 0.79 0.58
CA TYR A 19 -7.54 -0.31 1.43
C TYR A 19 -7.13 -1.65 0.81
N PRO A 20 -6.64 -2.62 1.61
CA PRO A 20 -6.22 -3.93 1.10
C PRO A 20 -7.39 -4.71 0.49
N THR A 21 -8.62 -4.41 0.91
CA THR A 21 -9.87 -5.00 0.42
C THR A 21 -10.27 -4.53 -0.99
N GLY A 22 -9.52 -3.60 -1.59
CA GLY A 22 -9.85 -3.03 -2.90
C GLY A 22 -11.06 -2.10 -2.90
N GLN A 23 -11.46 -1.60 -1.73
CA GLN A 23 -12.47 -0.55 -1.61
C GLN A 23 -12.00 0.75 -2.27
N ASN A 24 -12.95 1.63 -2.58
CA ASN A 24 -12.67 2.93 -3.17
C ASN A 24 -11.62 3.70 -2.32
N PRO A 25 -10.58 4.25 -2.95
CA PRO A 25 -9.58 5.06 -2.25
C PRO A 25 -10.22 6.27 -1.57
N LEU A 26 -9.67 6.66 -0.42
CA LEU A 26 -10.05 7.90 0.25
C LEU A 26 -9.08 9.00 -0.12
N TYR A 27 -9.59 10.08 -0.70
CA TYR A 27 -8.82 11.26 -1.11
C TYR A 27 -9.09 12.42 -0.15
N SER A 28 -8.05 13.16 0.22
CA SER A 28 -8.14 14.42 0.96
C SER A 28 -7.08 15.38 0.46
N GLY A 29 -7.41 16.64 0.16
CA GLY A 29 -6.42 17.63 -0.33
C GLY A 29 -5.77 17.29 -1.69
N VAL A 30 -6.29 16.27 -2.38
CA VAL A 30 -5.92 15.89 -3.74
C VAL A 30 -7.17 15.50 -4.52
N LEU A 31 -7.07 15.49 -5.84
CA LEU A 31 -8.08 14.95 -6.74
C LEU A 31 -7.47 13.85 -7.61
N SER A 32 -8.19 12.76 -7.82
CA SER A 32 -7.82 11.77 -8.83
C SER A 32 -8.05 12.34 -10.23
N THR A 33 -7.07 12.15 -11.11
CA THR A 33 -7.18 12.46 -12.54
C THR A 33 -7.26 11.17 -13.38
N GLY A 34 -7.52 10.01 -12.74
CA GLY A 34 -7.58 8.70 -13.38
C GLY A 34 -6.33 7.84 -13.14
N GLY A 35 -6.10 6.86 -14.01
CA GLY A 35 -5.04 5.86 -13.87
C GLY A 35 -5.47 4.62 -13.09
N ILE A 36 -4.57 3.65 -12.99
CA ILE A 36 -4.79 2.44 -12.20
C ILE A 36 -4.62 2.79 -10.72
N VAL A 37 -5.58 2.40 -9.90
CA VAL A 37 -5.50 2.52 -8.45
C VAL A 37 -5.75 1.14 -7.86
N ALA A 38 -4.74 0.56 -7.21
CA ALA A 38 -4.79 -0.82 -6.76
C ALA A 38 -3.93 -1.05 -5.51
N PRO A 39 -4.41 -1.80 -4.51
CA PRO A 39 -3.55 -2.33 -3.47
C PRO A 39 -2.57 -3.36 -4.06
N ALA A 40 -1.45 -3.59 -3.37
CA ALA A 40 -0.58 -4.71 -3.72
C ALA A 40 -1.26 -6.05 -3.43
N SER A 41 -0.94 -7.06 -4.23
CA SER A 41 -1.43 -8.43 -4.07
C SER A 41 -0.27 -9.40 -4.23
N PHE A 42 -0.16 -10.33 -3.30
CA PHE A 42 0.88 -11.35 -3.24
C PHE A 42 0.24 -12.73 -3.09
N GLU A 43 0.58 -13.66 -3.97
CA GLU A 43 0.33 -15.09 -3.74
C GLU A 43 1.53 -15.66 -2.98
N ILE A 44 1.29 -16.25 -1.81
CA ILE A 44 2.31 -16.88 -0.98
C ILE A 44 2.05 -18.39 -0.88
N HIS A 45 3.13 -19.14 -0.72
CA HIS A 45 3.10 -20.60 -0.66
C HIS A 45 3.66 -21.11 0.67
N GLY A 46 3.05 -22.18 1.18
CA GLY A 46 3.47 -22.84 2.40
C GLY A 46 2.81 -24.20 2.56
N GLU A 47 2.95 -24.78 3.75
CA GLU A 47 2.30 -26.04 4.08
C GLU A 47 0.78 -25.87 4.23
N LYS A 48 0.03 -26.89 3.80
CA LYS A 48 -1.44 -26.87 3.82
C LYS A 48 -1.96 -26.67 5.24
N PHE A 49 -2.89 -25.75 5.40
CA PHE A 49 -3.55 -25.44 6.67
C PHE A 49 -2.62 -24.93 7.78
N GLN A 50 -1.34 -24.62 7.49
CA GLN A 50 -0.48 -23.99 8.47
C GLN A 50 -0.82 -22.50 8.61
N PRO A 51 -0.72 -21.95 9.83
CA PRO A 51 -0.81 -20.53 10.03
C PRO A 51 0.46 -19.82 9.51
N PHE A 52 0.34 -18.53 9.22
CA PHE A 52 1.46 -17.65 8.92
C PHE A 52 1.22 -16.26 9.52
N LEU A 53 2.32 -15.56 9.77
CA LEU A 53 2.33 -14.18 10.25
C LEU A 53 2.74 -13.24 9.12
N ILE A 54 2.03 -12.12 9.00
CA ILE A 54 2.38 -11.02 8.12
C ILE A 54 3.05 -9.91 8.94
N VAL A 55 4.23 -9.49 8.50
CA VAL A 55 4.93 -8.30 9.02
C VAL A 55 5.05 -7.27 7.89
N LEU A 56 4.54 -6.06 8.15
CA LEU A 56 4.56 -4.92 7.24
C LEU A 56 5.60 -3.89 7.66
N PRO A 57 6.02 -2.98 6.77
CA PRO A 57 6.91 -1.88 7.12
C PRO A 57 6.32 -1.02 8.24
N SER A 58 7.13 -0.78 9.28
CA SER A 58 6.78 0.15 10.37
C SER A 58 7.31 1.56 10.12
N ALA A 59 8.37 1.69 9.32
CA ALA A 59 8.95 2.96 8.93
C ALA A 59 8.25 3.52 7.68
N PRO A 60 8.02 4.84 7.60
CA PRO A 60 7.52 5.47 6.40
C PRO A 60 8.54 5.37 5.27
N ILE A 61 8.05 5.22 4.06
CA ILE A 61 8.85 5.31 2.84
C ILE A 61 8.78 6.75 2.36
N VAL A 62 9.92 7.39 2.18
CA VAL A 62 10.02 8.77 1.70
C VAL A 62 10.59 8.76 0.29
N ILE A 63 9.86 9.35 -0.65
CA ILE A 63 10.22 9.49 -2.06
C ILE A 63 10.43 11.00 -2.31
N PRO A 64 11.69 11.46 -2.37
CA PRO A 64 11.98 12.88 -2.54
C PRO A 64 11.51 13.39 -3.90
N GLY A 65 10.91 14.58 -3.90
CA GLY A 65 10.49 15.27 -5.12
C GLY A 65 11.11 16.67 -5.26
N PRO A 66 10.98 17.31 -6.43
CA PRO A 66 11.58 18.63 -6.68
C PRO A 66 10.97 19.76 -5.83
N THR A 67 9.70 19.65 -5.45
CA THR A 67 8.95 20.67 -4.71
C THR A 67 8.42 20.17 -3.36
N GLY A 68 8.43 18.87 -3.12
CA GLY A 68 7.95 18.24 -1.90
C GLY A 68 8.15 16.73 -1.96
N ASP A 69 8.06 16.07 -0.82
CA ASP A 69 8.26 14.63 -0.69
C ASP A 69 6.92 13.91 -0.71
N MET A 70 6.89 12.74 -1.34
CA MET A 70 5.81 11.77 -1.18
C MET A 70 6.21 10.80 -0.08
N ILE A 71 5.33 10.63 0.91
CA ILE A 71 5.53 9.73 2.02
C ILE A 71 4.45 8.65 1.97
N ILE A 72 4.85 7.39 2.02
CA ILE A 72 3.94 6.24 2.11
C ILE A 72 4.11 5.61 3.48
N ASP A 73 3.03 5.54 4.23
CA ASP A 73 2.99 4.97 5.57
C ASP A 73 1.65 4.30 5.88
N ASN A 74 1.44 3.93 7.14
CA ASN A 74 0.21 3.31 7.63
C ASN A 74 -0.18 2.06 6.80
N PHE A 75 0.81 1.19 6.56
CA PHE A 75 0.62 -0.06 5.83
C PHE A 75 -0.36 -0.97 6.57
N VAL A 76 -1.32 -1.50 5.82
CA VAL A 76 -2.36 -2.43 6.30
C VAL A 76 -2.49 -3.58 5.32
N SER A 77 -2.84 -4.78 5.79
CA SER A 77 -3.02 -5.95 4.93
C SER A 77 -4.34 -6.66 5.16
N ASP A 78 -4.73 -7.49 4.21
CA ASP A 78 -5.74 -8.52 4.35
C ASP A 78 -5.13 -9.87 3.94
N PRO A 79 -5.02 -10.86 4.84
CA PRO A 79 -5.39 -10.82 6.27
C PRO A 79 -4.63 -9.75 7.08
N PRO A 80 -5.18 -9.25 8.21
CA PRO A 80 -4.54 -8.22 9.02
C PRO A 80 -3.14 -8.62 9.49
N ALA A 81 -2.18 -7.69 9.38
CA ALA A 81 -0.83 -7.89 9.91
C ALA A 81 -0.86 -8.19 11.41
N GLY A 82 0.02 -9.09 11.87
CA GLY A 82 0.01 -9.60 13.23
C GLY A 82 -1.11 -10.60 13.56
N ALA A 83 -2.06 -10.86 12.65
CA ALA A 83 -2.99 -11.98 12.76
C ALA A 83 -2.42 -13.25 12.10
N ASN A 84 -2.89 -14.41 12.54
CA ASN A 84 -2.56 -15.69 11.92
C ASN A 84 -3.43 -15.89 10.68
N GLY A 85 -2.89 -15.57 9.49
CA GLY A 85 -3.45 -16.05 8.24
C GLY A 85 -3.26 -17.56 8.13
N THR A 86 -3.99 -18.25 7.24
CA THR A 86 -3.89 -19.70 7.07
C THR A 86 -3.79 -20.08 5.60
N PHE A 87 -2.85 -20.96 5.25
CA PHE A 87 -2.77 -21.52 3.90
C PHE A 87 -3.96 -22.43 3.62
N ASN A 88 -4.49 -22.38 2.40
CA ASN A 88 -5.60 -23.23 1.98
C ASN A 88 -5.17 -24.70 1.76
N ALA A 89 -6.11 -25.54 1.29
CA ALA A 89 -5.86 -26.96 1.02
C ALA A 89 -4.80 -27.24 -0.09
N GLN A 90 -4.41 -26.21 -0.84
CA GLN A 90 -3.36 -26.25 -1.85
C GLN A 90 -2.03 -25.67 -1.35
N GLY A 91 -1.95 -25.23 -0.10
CA GLY A 91 -0.76 -24.57 0.44
C GLY A 91 -0.59 -23.14 -0.09
N LYS A 92 -1.68 -22.46 -0.45
CA LYS A 92 -1.67 -21.10 -0.99
C LYS A 92 -2.44 -20.13 -0.08
N ALA A 93 -1.99 -18.89 -0.03
CA ALA A 93 -2.76 -17.77 0.50
C ALA A 93 -2.52 -16.51 -0.35
N PHE A 94 -3.52 -15.63 -0.37
CA PHE A 94 -3.38 -14.30 -0.94
C PHE A 94 -3.24 -13.29 0.19
N VAL A 95 -2.30 -12.38 0.04
CA VAL A 95 -2.13 -11.24 0.93
C VAL A 95 -2.25 -9.99 0.09
N THR A 96 -3.22 -9.13 0.40
CA THR A 96 -3.29 -7.80 -0.19
C THR A 96 -2.79 -6.77 0.80
N VAL A 97 -2.15 -5.71 0.30
CA VAL A 97 -1.57 -4.65 1.12
C VAL A 97 -2.04 -3.29 0.60
N GLY A 98 -2.59 -2.48 1.50
CA GLY A 98 -2.90 -1.08 1.32
C GLY A 98 -1.96 -0.21 2.17
N ALA A 99 -1.99 1.11 1.91
CA ALA A 99 -1.21 2.10 2.65
C ALA A 99 -1.85 3.48 2.46
N THR A 100 -1.36 4.45 3.24
CA THR A 100 -1.65 5.87 3.04
C THR A 100 -0.46 6.55 2.41
N MET A 101 -0.69 7.20 1.27
CA MET A 101 0.24 8.16 0.70
C MET A 101 -0.13 9.55 1.21
N ARG A 102 0.87 10.33 1.62
CA ARG A 102 0.75 11.75 1.97
C ARG A 102 1.85 12.56 1.31
N MET A 103 1.52 13.78 0.92
CA MET A 103 2.46 14.74 0.36
C MET A 103 2.82 15.81 1.39
N THR A 104 4.08 16.22 1.44
CA THR A 104 4.53 17.28 2.37
C THR A 104 4.33 18.69 1.83
N ASP A 105 4.19 18.83 0.51
CA ASP A 105 3.89 20.06 -0.21
C ASP A 105 3.20 19.71 -1.55
N GLN A 106 2.91 20.70 -2.39
CA GLN A 106 2.44 20.50 -3.75
C GLN A 106 3.50 19.75 -4.59
N LEU A 107 3.23 18.48 -4.84
CA LEU A 107 4.12 17.63 -5.63
C LEU A 107 4.20 18.12 -7.08
N SER A 108 5.41 18.18 -7.60
CA SER A 108 5.64 18.37 -9.03
C SER A 108 5.11 17.17 -9.79
N ALA A 109 4.53 17.41 -10.98
CA ALA A 109 4.08 16.35 -11.86
C ALA A 109 5.25 15.44 -12.25
N GLY A 110 5.05 14.14 -12.13
CA GLY A 110 6.08 13.14 -12.45
C GLY A 110 5.79 11.80 -11.76
N PRO A 111 6.52 10.75 -12.14
CA PRO A 111 6.40 9.46 -11.48
C PRO A 111 7.09 9.48 -10.12
N TYR A 112 6.43 8.92 -9.11
CA TYR A 112 7.00 8.65 -7.79
C TYR A 112 6.95 7.13 -7.58
N ASN A 113 8.11 6.49 -7.62
CA ASN A 113 8.22 5.02 -7.51
C ASN A 113 9.11 4.66 -6.32
N SER A 114 8.73 3.62 -5.60
CA SER A 114 9.55 3.03 -4.54
C SER A 114 9.21 1.56 -4.34
N THR A 115 10.00 0.86 -3.54
CA THR A 115 9.76 -0.52 -3.12
C THR A 115 9.51 -0.60 -1.62
N PHE A 116 8.76 -1.60 -1.17
CA PHE A 116 8.57 -1.92 0.23
C PHE A 116 8.71 -3.42 0.46
N ASP A 117 9.12 -3.80 1.67
CA ASP A 117 9.32 -5.20 2.04
C ASP A 117 8.05 -5.78 2.68
N LEU A 118 7.71 -7.00 2.29
CA LEU A 118 6.70 -7.85 2.93
C LEU A 118 7.42 -9.09 3.47
N ILE A 119 7.36 -9.31 4.78
CA ILE A 119 7.92 -10.51 5.40
C ILE A 119 6.78 -11.44 5.82
N VAL A 120 6.88 -12.69 5.39
CA VAL A 120 5.97 -13.77 5.78
C VAL A 120 6.75 -14.82 6.54
N SER A 121 6.28 -15.12 7.74
CA SER A 121 6.86 -16.16 8.61
C SER A 121 5.83 -17.26 8.85
N TYR A 122 6.23 -18.52 8.66
CA TYR A 122 5.40 -19.70 8.92
C TYR A 122 6.19 -20.73 9.74
#